data_AF-A0A957M5A3-F1
#
_entry.id   AF-A0A957M5A3-F1
#
_cell.length_a   1.000
_cell.length_b   1.000
_cell.length_c   1.000
_cell.angle_alpha   90.00
_cell.angle_beta   90.00
_cell.angle_gamma   90.00
#
_symmetry.space_group_name_H-M   'P 1'
#
loop_
_entity.id
_entity.type
_entity.pdbx_description
1 polymer ?
#
loop_
_entity_poly.entity_id
_entity_poly.type
_entity_poly.pdbx_seq_one_letter_code
_entity_poly.pdbx_strand_id
1 'polypeptide(L)'
;MLSLVGHGGGWSPNLLGEQPSGHDEKPDNTRFFGSFLFDRKPGSGMSTRELALVLDRLAQERGKKIDLIYFDACLMGMLEVLYDLRDSVRYALASESTSWTAFRYDLHIENLFAEPRLDADEIGRKWISNELAELGG
;
A
#
# COMPACT_ATOMS: atom_id res chain seq x y z
N MET A 1 11.69 5.40 -3.09
CA MET A 1 10.73 4.44 -2.50
C MET A 1 9.77 5.19 -1.59
N LEU A 2 8.52 4.75 -1.51
CA LEU A 2 7.49 5.21 -0.57
C LEU A 2 6.94 3.99 0.18
N SER A 3 6.92 4.01 1.51
CA SER A 3 6.25 2.99 2.33
C SER A 3 5.02 3.60 2.98
N LEU A 4 3.88 2.95 2.86
CA LEU A 4 2.64 3.35 3.51
C LEU A 4 2.22 2.24 4.48
N VAL A 5 2.12 2.61 5.76
CA VAL A 5 2.00 1.66 6.87
C VAL A 5 0.68 1.88 7.59
N GLY A 6 -0.13 0.83 7.71
CA GLY A 6 -1.40 0.88 8.42
C GLY A 6 -2.35 -0.24 8.03
N HIS A 7 -3.64 -0.01 8.22
CA HIS A 7 -4.66 -0.95 7.78
C HIS A 7 -4.95 -0.83 6.29
N GLY A 8 -5.35 -1.94 5.66
CA GLY A 8 -5.85 -1.98 4.30
C GLY A 8 -7.08 -2.86 4.19
N GLY A 9 -8.09 -2.34 3.50
CA GLY A 9 -9.37 -3.02 3.23
C GLY A 9 -9.53 -3.43 1.76
N GLY A 10 -8.48 -3.28 0.95
CA GLY A 10 -8.50 -3.58 -0.49
C GLY A 10 -9.21 -2.53 -1.33
N TRP A 11 -9.85 -2.95 -2.41
CA TRP A 11 -10.46 -2.03 -3.37
C TRP A 11 -11.67 -1.30 -2.79
N SER A 12 -11.59 0.04 -2.77
CA SER A 12 -12.57 0.92 -2.15
C SER A 12 -12.58 2.28 -2.86
N PRO A 13 -13.14 2.35 -4.08
CA PRO A 13 -13.01 3.50 -4.96
C PRO A 13 -13.99 4.65 -4.67
N ASN A 14 -14.95 4.47 -3.76
CA ASN A 14 -15.97 5.47 -3.39
C ASN A 14 -16.72 6.07 -4.61
N LEU A 15 -17.24 5.21 -5.49
CA LEU A 15 -17.92 5.65 -6.72
C LEU A 15 -19.44 5.74 -6.59
N LEU A 16 -20.02 4.97 -5.67
CA LEU A 16 -21.45 4.91 -5.42
C LEU A 16 -21.71 5.33 -3.98
N GLY A 17 -22.80 6.06 -3.73
CA GLY A 17 -23.09 6.59 -2.39
C GLY A 17 -23.30 5.54 -1.28
N GLU A 18 -23.53 4.28 -1.65
CA GLU A 18 -23.68 3.15 -0.71
C GLU A 18 -22.41 2.29 -0.59
N GLN A 19 -21.35 2.64 -1.31
CA GLN A 19 -20.12 1.86 -1.31
C GLN A 19 -19.27 2.16 -0.07
N PRO A 20 -18.88 1.15 0.71
CA PRO A 20 -17.95 1.32 1.83
C PRO A 20 -16.63 1.98 1.38
N SER A 21 -16.33 3.15 1.93
CA SER A 21 -15.18 3.97 1.50
C SER A 21 -14.29 4.48 2.63
N GLY A 22 -14.85 4.60 3.83
CA GLY A 22 -14.21 5.07 5.04
C GLY A 22 -13.91 3.96 6.05
N HIS A 23 -13.10 4.33 7.05
CA HIS A 23 -12.83 3.50 8.21
C HIS A 23 -14.14 3.16 8.94
N ASP A 24 -14.43 1.87 9.12
CA ASP A 24 -15.67 1.37 9.74
C ASP A 24 -16.98 1.72 9.00
N GLU A 25 -16.94 2.20 7.75
CA GLU A 25 -18.16 2.36 6.94
C GLU A 25 -18.70 0.99 6.54
N LYS A 26 -19.77 0.54 7.20
CA LYS A 26 -20.45 -0.74 6.90
C LYS A 26 -21.95 -0.51 6.72
N PRO A 27 -22.61 -1.23 5.81
CA PRO A 27 -24.08 -1.31 5.80
C PRO A 27 -24.67 -2.04 7.02
N ASP A 28 -23.91 -2.93 7.68
CA ASP A 28 -24.47 -3.86 8.69
C ASP A 28 -23.62 -4.11 9.96
N ASN A 29 -22.59 -3.32 10.25
CA ASN A 29 -21.71 -3.45 11.41
C ASN A 29 -20.92 -4.77 11.58
N THR A 30 -21.02 -5.75 10.67
CA THR A 30 -20.43 -7.09 10.92
C THR A 30 -19.09 -7.39 10.23
N ARG A 31 -18.70 -6.67 9.16
CA ARG A 31 -17.47 -6.98 8.40
C ARG A 31 -16.71 -5.75 7.88
N PHE A 32 -15.40 -5.66 8.16
CA PHE A 32 -14.53 -4.59 7.67
C PHE A 32 -14.32 -4.76 6.18
N PHE A 33 -14.89 -3.87 5.36
CA PHE A 33 -14.64 -3.87 3.92
C PHE A 33 -14.36 -2.44 3.45
N GLY A 34 -13.21 -2.26 2.81
CA GLY A 34 -12.81 -1.00 2.20
C GLY A 34 -11.98 -0.07 3.09
N SER A 35 -11.52 1.02 2.44
CA SER A 35 -10.60 2.03 2.94
C SER A 35 -9.14 1.57 3.18
N PHE A 36 -8.24 2.53 3.38
CA PHE A 36 -6.80 2.35 3.55
C PHE A 36 -6.27 3.39 4.56
N LEU A 37 -5.22 3.09 5.32
CA LEU A 37 -4.62 3.99 6.32
C LEU A 37 -5.65 4.52 7.32
N PHE A 38 -6.26 3.60 8.06
CA PHE A 38 -7.30 3.90 9.04
C PHE A 38 -6.82 4.82 10.16
N ASP A 39 -7.59 5.86 10.41
CA ASP A 39 -7.49 6.74 11.57
C ASP A 39 -8.74 6.58 12.44
N ARG A 40 -8.54 6.07 13.66
CA ARG A 40 -9.63 5.81 14.61
C ARG A 40 -10.21 7.08 15.22
N LYS A 41 -9.47 8.19 15.24
CA LYS A 41 -9.93 9.48 15.78
C LYS A 41 -9.40 10.59 14.86
N PRO A 42 -10.15 10.90 13.79
CA PRO A 42 -11.60 11.12 13.85
C PRO A 42 -12.52 9.96 13.39
N GLY A 43 -11.99 8.82 12.95
CA GLY A 43 -12.79 7.75 12.35
C GLY A 43 -12.86 7.89 10.83
N SER A 44 -11.70 7.99 10.19
CA SER A 44 -11.55 8.21 8.76
C SER A 44 -10.56 7.23 8.15
N GLY A 45 -10.60 7.07 6.84
CA GLY A 45 -9.57 6.38 6.08
C GLY A 45 -9.54 6.94 4.66
N MET A 46 -8.58 6.47 3.88
CA MET A 46 -8.38 6.88 2.50
C MET A 46 -9.01 5.85 1.55
N SER A 47 -9.85 6.29 0.63
CA SER A 47 -10.34 5.47 -0.47
C SER A 47 -9.21 5.17 -1.47
N THR A 48 -9.32 4.09 -2.26
CA THR A 48 -8.32 3.77 -3.29
C THR A 48 -8.30 4.82 -4.42
N ARG A 49 -9.44 5.50 -4.63
CA ARG A 49 -9.54 6.65 -5.53
C ARG A 49 -8.77 7.85 -5.01
N GLU A 50 -8.91 8.21 -3.74
CA GLU A 50 -8.14 9.30 -3.14
C GLU A 50 -6.64 9.02 -3.17
N LEU A 51 -6.25 7.77 -2.88
CA LEU A 51 -4.86 7.32 -3.02
C LEU A 51 -4.36 7.55 -4.45
N ALA A 52 -5.11 7.08 -5.46
CA ALA A 52 -4.74 7.26 -6.87
C ALA A 52 -4.60 8.74 -7.25
N LEU A 53 -5.55 9.59 -6.83
CA LEU A 53 -5.52 11.04 -7.10
C LEU A 53 -4.30 11.72 -6.47
N VAL A 54 -3.98 11.38 -5.22
CA VAL A 54 -2.82 11.97 -4.51
C VAL A 54 -1.51 11.51 -5.15
N LEU A 55 -1.39 10.23 -5.52
CA LEU A 55 -0.16 9.72 -6.13
C LEU A 55 0.02 10.21 -7.58
N ASP A 56 -1.06 10.37 -8.35
CA ASP A 56 -1.03 10.98 -9.68
C ASP A 56 -0.58 12.44 -9.60
N ARG A 57 -1.16 13.22 -8.70
CA ARG A 57 -0.72 14.59 -8.44
C ARG A 57 0.77 14.66 -8.06
N LEU A 58 1.22 13.77 -7.17
CA LEU A 58 2.63 13.71 -6.77
C LEU A 58 3.55 13.36 -7.96
N ALA A 59 3.15 12.43 -8.82
CA ALA A 59 3.92 12.05 -10.01
C ALA A 59 4.02 13.21 -11.01
N GLN A 60 2.93 13.96 -11.21
CA GLN A 60 2.88 15.14 -12.06
C GLN A 60 3.78 16.26 -11.51
N GLU A 61 3.66 16.59 -10.22
CA GLU A 61 4.47 17.63 -9.57
C GLU A 61 5.97 17.32 -9.62
N ARG A 62 6.35 16.04 -9.56
CA ARG A 62 7.75 15.60 -9.65
C ARG A 62 8.24 15.36 -11.09
N GLY A 63 7.34 15.37 -12.07
CA GLY A 63 7.63 14.99 -13.45
C GLY A 63 8.08 13.53 -13.63
N LYS A 64 7.81 12.65 -12.66
CA LYS A 64 8.17 11.23 -12.71
C LYS A 64 7.29 10.38 -11.79
N LYS A 65 7.09 9.12 -12.18
CA LYS A 65 6.42 8.11 -11.35
C LYS A 65 7.20 7.83 -10.06
N ILE A 66 6.49 7.34 -9.05
CA ILE A 66 7.10 6.71 -7.88
C ILE A 66 7.71 5.39 -8.33
N ASP A 67 9.02 5.25 -8.17
CA ASP A 67 9.74 4.08 -8.65
C ASP A 67 9.29 2.78 -7.95
N LEU A 68 9.07 2.86 -6.63
CA LEU A 68 8.62 1.74 -5.80
C LEU A 68 7.72 2.25 -4.68
N ILE A 69 6.51 1.69 -4.58
CA ILE A 69 5.63 1.82 -3.41
C ILE A 69 5.56 0.49 -2.66
N TYR A 70 5.57 0.55 -1.34
CA TYR A 70 5.33 -0.59 -0.48
C TYR A 70 4.08 -0.35 0.37
N PHE A 71 3.11 -1.24 0.23
CA PHE A 71 1.92 -1.30 1.05
C PHE A 71 2.14 -2.28 2.20
N ASP A 72 2.59 -1.74 3.34
CA ASP A 72 2.50 -2.43 4.61
C ASP A 72 1.05 -2.29 5.12
N ALA A 73 0.18 -3.03 4.44
CA ALA A 73 -1.25 -3.05 4.68
C ALA A 73 -1.87 -4.31 4.03
N CYS A 74 -2.93 -4.81 4.65
CA CYS A 74 -3.68 -5.96 4.16
C CYS A 74 -4.38 -5.65 2.82
N LEU A 75 -4.56 -6.68 1.99
CA LEU A 75 -5.43 -6.65 0.81
C LEU A 75 -5.09 -5.59 -0.27
N MET A 76 -3.90 -4.99 -0.25
CA MET A 76 -3.51 -3.97 -1.23
C MET A 76 -2.96 -4.57 -2.54
N GLY A 77 -2.73 -5.89 -2.58
CA GLY A 77 -2.27 -6.64 -3.76
C GLY A 77 -3.37 -6.99 -4.76
N MET A 78 -4.46 -6.24 -4.78
CA MET A 78 -5.61 -6.46 -5.67
C MET A 78 -5.40 -5.79 -7.02
N LEU A 79 -5.83 -6.43 -8.11
CA LEU A 79 -5.64 -5.92 -9.48
C LEU A 79 -6.23 -4.52 -9.65
N GLU A 80 -7.41 -4.25 -9.10
CA GLU A 80 -8.10 -2.97 -9.18
C GLU A 80 -7.30 -1.84 -8.54
N VAL A 81 -6.73 -2.11 -7.35
CA VAL A 81 -5.86 -1.16 -6.63
C VAL A 81 -4.62 -0.87 -7.46
N LEU A 82 -3.92 -1.91 -7.94
CA LEU A 82 -2.67 -1.73 -8.70
C LEU A 82 -2.92 -1.06 -10.06
N TYR A 83 -4.05 -1.36 -10.70
CA TYR A 83 -4.42 -0.75 -11.97
C TYR A 83 -4.71 0.74 -11.83
N ASP A 84 -5.36 1.16 -10.73
CA ASP A 84 -5.59 2.59 -10.44
C ASP A 84 -4.28 3.38 -10.29
N LEU A 85 -3.18 2.72 -9.91
CA LEU A 85 -1.87 3.35 -9.67
C LEU A 85 -0.90 3.26 -10.86
N ARG A 86 -1.27 2.56 -11.94
CA ARG A 86 -0.36 2.24 -13.06
C ARG A 86 0.30 3.47 -13.71
N ASP A 87 -0.35 4.62 -13.66
CA ASP A 87 0.12 5.86 -14.28
C ASP A 87 1.04 6.68 -13.35
N SER A 88 1.00 6.43 -12.03
CA SER A 88 1.76 7.18 -11.01
C SER A 88 2.86 6.35 -10.31
N VAL A 89 2.80 5.03 -10.39
CA VAL A 89 3.72 4.09 -9.73
C VAL A 89 4.30 3.11 -10.74
N ARG A 90 5.60 2.78 -10.62
CA ARG A 90 6.28 1.79 -11.49
C ARG A 90 6.25 0.37 -10.92
N TYR A 91 6.58 0.20 -9.64
CA TYR A 91 6.51 -1.08 -8.94
C TYR A 91 5.73 -0.94 -7.62
N ALA A 92 4.96 -1.98 -7.28
CA ALA A 92 4.25 -2.08 -6.03
C ALA A 92 4.58 -3.40 -5.33
N LEU A 93 4.88 -3.31 -4.04
CA LEU A 93 4.97 -4.44 -3.12
C LEU A 93 3.71 -4.43 -2.25
N ALA A 94 2.93 -5.49 -2.30
CA ALA A 94 1.65 -5.57 -1.60
C ALA A 94 1.23 -7.03 -1.38
N SER A 95 0.37 -7.25 -0.40
CA SER A 95 -0.25 -8.55 -0.12
C SER A 95 -1.68 -8.61 -0.64
N GLU A 96 -2.06 -9.70 -1.31
CA GLU A 96 -3.47 -10.00 -1.67
C GLU A 96 -4.30 -10.48 -0.48
N SER A 97 -3.65 -10.90 0.61
CA SER A 97 -4.28 -11.48 1.79
C SER A 97 -4.16 -10.57 3.00
N THR A 98 -4.91 -10.91 4.06
CA THR A 98 -4.63 -10.41 5.40
C THR A 98 -3.41 -11.12 5.94
N SER A 99 -2.48 -10.35 6.51
CA SER A 99 -1.29 -10.92 7.12
C SER A 99 -0.96 -10.13 8.38
N TRP A 100 -0.80 -10.84 9.48
CA TRP A 100 -0.23 -10.31 10.72
C TRP A 100 1.26 -10.56 10.65
N THR A 101 2.00 -9.63 10.07
CA THR A 101 3.43 -9.81 9.79
C THR A 101 4.22 -8.72 10.49
N ALA A 102 5.38 -9.11 11.00
CA ALA A 102 6.38 -8.20 11.51
C ALA A 102 7.36 -7.93 10.37
N PHE A 103 7.32 -6.71 9.83
CA PHE A 103 8.18 -6.32 8.73
C PHE A 103 9.54 -5.89 9.27
N ARG A 104 10.62 -6.53 8.79
CA ARG A 104 12.01 -6.26 9.20
C ARG A 104 12.55 -4.98 8.56
N TYR A 105 11.91 -3.86 8.87
CA TYR A 105 12.31 -2.53 8.43
C TYR A 105 13.79 -2.23 8.74
N ASP A 106 14.32 -2.78 9.83
CA ASP A 106 15.75 -2.73 10.15
C ASP A 106 16.61 -3.29 9.00
N LEU A 107 16.34 -4.52 8.54
CA LEU A 107 17.07 -5.14 7.44
C LEU A 107 16.89 -4.38 6.12
N HIS A 108 15.66 -3.92 5.86
CA HIS A 108 15.36 -3.21 4.62
C HIS A 108 16.06 -1.85 4.56
N ILE A 109 16.07 -1.10 5.66
CA ILE A 109 16.73 0.20 5.76
C ILE A 109 18.25 0.03 5.70
N GLU A 110 18.81 -0.98 6.38
CA GLU A 110 20.24 -1.29 6.32
C GLU A 110 20.71 -1.58 4.88
N ASN A 111 19.95 -2.38 4.12
CA ASN A 111 20.24 -2.69 2.72
C ASN A 111 20.29 -1.42 1.83
N LEU A 112 19.41 -0.45 2.09
CA LEU A 112 19.39 0.82 1.34
C LEU A 112 20.66 1.67 1.60
N PHE A 113 21.20 1.62 2.80
CA PHE A 113 22.44 2.33 3.14
C PHE A 113 23.70 1.59 2.66
N ALA A 114 23.68 0.26 2.68
CA ALA A 114 24.81 -0.57 2.22
C ALA A 114 24.99 -0.51 0.70
N GLU A 115 23.90 -0.40 -0.06
CA GLU A 115 23.91 -0.46 -1.53
C GLU A 115 23.16 0.74 -2.15
N PRO A 116 23.73 1.96 -2.11
CA PRO A 116 23.02 3.20 -2.47
C PRO A 116 22.71 3.38 -3.98
N ARG A 117 23.09 2.41 -4.82
CA ARG A 117 22.84 2.42 -6.27
C ARG A 117 21.78 1.41 -6.71
N LEU A 118 21.11 0.71 -5.79
CA LEU A 118 20.06 -0.22 -6.14
C LEU A 118 18.93 0.49 -6.86
N ASP A 119 18.45 -0.11 -7.94
CA ASP A 119 17.21 0.32 -8.57
C ASP A 119 15.98 -0.20 -7.81
N ALA A 120 14.80 0.26 -8.23
CA ALA A 120 13.55 -0.09 -7.57
C ALA A 120 13.17 -1.58 -7.67
N ASP A 121 13.54 -2.29 -8.74
CA ASP A 121 13.29 -3.73 -8.87
C ASP A 121 14.20 -4.50 -7.90
N GLU A 122 15.48 -4.12 -7.82
CA GLU A 122 16.45 -4.74 -6.92
C GLU A 122 16.07 -4.53 -5.44
N ILE A 123 15.67 -3.30 -5.07
CA ILE A 123 15.14 -3.00 -3.73
C ILE A 123 13.94 -3.89 -3.45
N GLY A 124 13.00 -4.01 -4.40
CA GLY A 124 11.79 -4.82 -4.20
C GLY A 124 12.05 -6.31 -4.04
N ARG A 125 12.98 -6.87 -4.82
CA ARG A 125 13.39 -8.28 -4.70
C ARG A 125 14.07 -8.58 -3.37
N LYS A 126 14.98 -7.70 -2.93
CA LYS A 126 15.62 -7.83 -1.61
C LYS A 126 14.59 -7.75 -0.50
N TRP A 127 13.62 -6.82 -0.61
CA TRP A 127 12.53 -6.70 0.34
C TRP A 127 11.74 -8.01 0.46
N ILE A 128 11.24 -8.57 -0.65
CA ILE A 128 10.52 -9.85 -0.65
C ILE A 128 11.37 -10.99 -0.09
N SER A 129 12.67 -11.01 -0.39
CA SER A 129 13.58 -12.06 0.09
C SER A 129 13.74 -12.02 1.61
N ASN A 130 13.87 -10.82 2.18
CA ASN A 130 13.91 -10.61 3.63
C ASN A 130 12.58 -11.05 4.29
N GLU A 131 11.43 -10.68 3.72
CA GLU A 131 10.12 -11.08 4.22
C GLU A 131 9.93 -12.61 4.21
N LEU A 132 10.35 -13.26 3.12
CA LEU A 132 10.32 -14.73 3.02
C LEU A 132 11.18 -15.41 4.09
N ALA A 133 12.35 -14.86 4.39
CA ALA A 133 13.25 -15.40 5.40
C ALA A 133 12.64 -15.36 6.81
N GLU A 134 11.90 -14.30 7.14
CA GLU A 134 11.19 -14.18 8.42
C GLU A 134 10.01 -15.13 8.53
N LEU A 135 9.26 -15.33 7.45
CA LEU A 135 8.10 -16.25 7.43
C LEU A 135 8.51 -17.73 7.47
N GLY A 136 9.76 -18.04 7.09
CA GLY A 136 10.31 -19.40 7.10
C GLY A 136 11.11 -19.78 8.35
N GLY A 137 11.21 -18.88 9.34
CA GLY A 137 11.97 -19.05 10.59
C GLY A 137 11.20 -19.67 11.74
#